data_AF-A0A7V6MNP2-F1
#
_entry.id   AF-A0A7V6MNP2-F1
#
_cell.length_a   1.000
_cell.length_b   1.000
_cell.length_c   1.000
_cell.angle_alpha   90.00
_cell.angle_beta   90.00
_cell.angle_gamma   90.00
#
_symmetry.space_group_name_H-M   'P 1'
#
loop_
_entity.id
_entity.type
_entity.pdbx_description
1 polymer ?
#
loop_
_entity_poly.entity_id
_entity_poly.type
_entity_poly.pdbx_seq_one_letter_code
_entity_poly.pdbx_strand_id
1 'polypeptide(L)' 'MAFLHELVRDCLQDEKAFCTVKCPFNLDVRDFIGKLQQGRYNAAYKTYQNTVGFPGIVSVLCPEPCRDVCALKEKG' A
#
# COMPACT_ATOMS: atom_id res chain seq x y z
N MET A 1 -19.86 -21.12 21.85
CA MET A 1 -19.11 -19.86 21.65
C MET A 1 -17.73 -20.05 20.98
N ALA A 2 -17.38 -21.23 20.46
CA ALA A 2 -16.10 -21.46 19.77
C ALA A 2 -16.08 -20.88 18.33
N PHE A 3 -17.22 -20.90 17.64
CA PHE A 3 -17.32 -20.57 16.22
C PHE A 3 -16.98 -19.10 15.88
N LEU A 4 -17.31 -18.16 16.77
CA LEU A 4 -17.00 -16.74 16.57
C LEU A 4 -15.49 -16.46 16.68
N HIS A 5 -14.80 -17.18 17.56
CA HIS A 5 -13.37 -17.00 17.80
C HIS A 5 -12.52 -17.48 16.62
N GLU A 6 -12.98 -18.53 15.92
CA GLU A 6 -12.32 -19.08 14.74
C GLU A 6 -12.51 -18.15 13.53
N LEU A 7 -13.72 -17.63 13.33
CA LEU A 7 -14.02 -16.69 12.23
C LEU A 7 -13.27 -15.36 12.35
N VAL A 8 -13.07 -14.86 13.57
CA VAL A 8 -12.31 -13.63 13.81
C VAL A 8 -10.81 -13.82 13.56
N ARG A 9 -10.30 -15.05 13.70
CA ARG A 9 -8.87 -15.34 13.54
C ARG A 9 -8.38 -15.23 12.10
N ASP A 10 -9.25 -15.57 11.14
CA ASP A 10 -8.95 -15.49 9.70
C ASP A 10 -9.55 -14.22 9.05
N CYS A 11 -10.02 -13.26 9.87
CA CYS A 11 -10.64 -12.04 9.39
C CYS A 11 -9.58 -11.00 8.97
N LEU A 12 -9.44 -10.77 7.67
CA LEU A 12 -8.49 -9.80 7.08
C LEU A 12 -8.99 -8.34 7.10
N GLN A 13 -10.08 -8.05 7.82
CA GLN A 13 -10.85 -6.81 7.63
C GLN A 13 -10.10 -5.53 8.03
N ASP A 14 -9.22 -5.60 9.03
CA ASP A 14 -8.39 -4.45 9.49
C ASP A 14 -6.92 -4.55 9.05
N GLU A 15 -6.57 -5.58 8.26
CA GLU A 15 -5.20 -5.79 7.87
C GLU A 15 -4.74 -4.77 6.81
N LYS A 16 -3.57 -4.19 7.03
CA LYS A 16 -2.94 -3.30 6.07
C LYS A 16 -2.60 -4.06 4.80
N ALA A 17 -2.71 -3.38 3.67
CA ALA A 17 -2.35 -3.98 2.39
C ALA A 17 -0.90 -4.49 2.38
N PHE A 18 -0.66 -5.64 1.77
CA PHE A 18 0.67 -6.25 1.68
C PHE A 18 1.73 -5.28 1.13
N CYS A 19 1.36 -4.47 0.13
CA CYS A 19 2.21 -3.44 -0.45
C CYS A 19 2.61 -2.34 0.54
N THR A 20 1.73 -1.96 1.47
CA THR A 20 1.98 -0.97 2.53
C THR A 20 2.88 -1.52 3.63
N VAL A 21 2.69 -2.80 4.00
CA VAL A 21 3.52 -3.45 5.03
C VAL A 21 4.95 -3.67 4.54
N LYS A 22 5.12 -4.01 3.25
CA LYS A 22 6.46 -4.24 2.68
C LYS A 22 7.21 -2.95 2.35
N CYS A 23 6.51 -1.84 2.16
CA CYS A 23 7.14 -0.55 1.92
C CYS A 23 7.89 -0.09 3.18
N PRO A 24 9.20 0.26 3.09
CA PRO A 24 9.98 0.69 4.26
C PRO A 24 9.45 1.98 4.91
N PHE A 25 8.67 2.77 4.18
CA PHE A 25 8.08 4.03 4.64
C PHE A 25 6.59 3.89 5.01
N ASN A 26 6.05 2.66 4.98
CA ASN A 26 4.62 2.41 5.23
C ASN A 26 3.67 3.26 4.37
N LEU A 27 4.06 3.52 3.11
CA LEU A 27 3.22 4.23 2.15
C LEU A 27 1.93 3.46 1.89
N ASP A 28 0.79 4.14 1.99
CA ASP A 28 -0.48 3.59 1.53
C ASP A 28 -0.53 3.61 -0.01
N VAL A 29 -0.07 2.50 -0.60
CA VAL A 29 -0.01 2.32 -2.05
C VAL A 29 -1.41 2.25 -2.66
N ARG A 30 -2.42 1.73 -1.94
CA ARG A 30 -3.79 1.61 -2.46
C ARG A 30 -4.44 2.98 -2.60
N ASP A 31 -4.34 3.80 -1.55
CA ASP A 31 -4.85 5.17 -1.57
C ASP A 31 -4.09 6.04 -2.56
N PHE A 32 -2.76 5.89 -2.64
CA PHE A 32 -1.93 6.58 -3.63
C PHE A 32 -2.36 6.25 -5.07
N ILE A 33 -2.49 4.97 -5.42
CA ILE A 33 -2.94 4.54 -6.75
C ILE A 33 -4.38 5.00 -7.02
N GLY A 34 -5.27 4.91 -6.02
CA GLY A 34 -6.65 5.38 -6.16
C GLY A 34 -6.73 6.87 -6.50
N LYS A 35 -5.92 7.71 -5.84
CA LYS A 35 -5.81 9.15 -6.16
C LYS A 35 -5.25 9.40 -7.55
N LEU A 36 -4.26 8.60 -8.00
CA LEU A 36 -3.73 8.69 -9.35
C LEU A 36 -4.78 8.33 -10.42
N GLN A 37 -5.54 7.25 -10.20
CA GLN A 37 -6.62 6.83 -11.11
C GLN A 37 -7.74 7.88 -11.21
N GLN A 38 -8.00 8.61 -10.13
CA GLN A 38 -8.95 9.73 -10.10
C GLN A 38 -8.40 11.02 -10.75
N GLY A 39 -7.17 11.02 -11.27
CA GLY A 39 -6.52 12.21 -11.84
C GLY A 39 -6.08 13.25 -10.78
N ARG A 40 -6.10 12.88 -9.49
CA ARG A 40 -5.74 13.77 -8.38
C ARG A 40 -4.24 13.74 -8.11
N TYR A 41 -3.43 14.10 -9.11
CA TYR A 41 -1.97 14.02 -9.05
C TYR A 41 -1.38 14.84 -7.89
N ASN A 42 -1.86 16.05 -7.65
CA ASN A 42 -1.39 16.89 -6.55
C ASN A 42 -1.65 16.25 -5.17
N ALA A 43 -2.81 15.61 -5.00
CA ALA A 43 -3.15 14.94 -3.76
C ALA A 43 -2.31 13.67 -3.57
N ALA A 44 -2.11 12.89 -4.64
CA ALA A 44 -1.26 11.71 -4.63
C ALA A 44 0.20 12.07 -4.29
N TYR A 45 0.74 13.12 -4.94
CA TYR A 45 2.09 13.60 -4.69
C TYR A 45 2.27 14.11 -3.26
N LYS A 46 1.30 14.85 -2.73
CA LYS A 46 1.33 15.31 -1.33
C LYS A 46 1.33 14.13 -0.34
N THR A 47 0.50 13.12 -0.57
CA THR A 47 0.49 11.90 0.26
C THR A 47 1.83 11.17 0.20
N TYR A 48 2.42 11.05 -0.99
CA TYR A 48 3.75 10.49 -1.16
C TYR A 48 4.81 11.29 -0.41
N GLN A 49 4.95 12.59 -0.70
CA GLN A 49 5.91 13.48 -0.07
C GLN A 49 5.83 13.46 1.46
N ASN A 50 4.61 13.50 2.03
CA ASN A 50 4.40 13.45 3.48
C ASN A 50 4.88 12.14 4.12
N THR A 51 4.89 11.04 3.36
CA THR A 51 5.23 9.71 3.89
C THR A 51 6.72 9.39 3.74
N VAL A 52 7.31 9.67 2.57
CA VAL A 52 8.72 9.36 2.28
C VAL A 52 9.70 10.47 2.68
N GLY A 53 9.22 11.70 2.91
CA GLY A 53 10.04 12.88 3.20
C GLY A 53 10.84 13.40 1.99
N PHE A 54 11.49 12.51 1.25
CA PHE A 54 12.29 12.80 0.05
C PHE A 54 11.74 12.09 -1.18
N PRO A 55 10.65 12.59 -1.79
CA PRO A 55 9.97 11.90 -2.88
C PRO A 55 10.88 11.66 -4.09
N GLY A 56 11.74 12.62 -4.47
CA GLY A 56 12.61 12.48 -5.64
C GLY A 56 13.75 11.47 -5.48
N ILE A 57 14.31 11.34 -4.27
CA ILE A 57 15.39 10.39 -4.01
C ILE A 57 14.81 8.97 -3.92
N VAL A 58 13.71 8.83 -3.17
CA VAL A 58 13.07 7.52 -2.98
C VAL A 58 12.51 7.00 -4.30
N SER A 59 11.94 7.84 -5.18
CA SER A 59 11.46 7.37 -6.48
C SER A 59 12.54 6.78 -7.37
N VAL A 60 13.79 7.25 -7.23
CA VAL A 60 14.93 6.75 -8.02
C VAL A 60 15.56 5.51 -7.38
N LEU A 61 15.62 5.46 -6.04
CA LEU A 61 16.26 4.37 -5.31
C LEU A 61 15.33 3.20 -4.98
N CYS A 62 14.02 3.38 -5.10
CA CYS A 62 13.04 2.36 -4.71
C CYS A 62 13.18 1.12 -5.62
N PRO A 63 13.51 -0.07 -5.07
CA PRO A 63 13.55 -1.31 -5.84
C PRO A 63 12.14 -1.93 -6.05
N GLU A 64 11.07 -1.14 -5.89
CA GLU A 64 9.68 -1.55 -6.04
C GLU A 64 9.26 -2.83 -5.28
N PRO A 65 9.60 -2.98 -3.98
CA PRO A 65 9.27 -4.21 -3.23
C PRO A 65 7.77 -4.43 -3.04
N CYS A 66 6.96 -3.38 -3.24
CA CYS A 66 5.51 -3.43 -3.24
C CYS A 66 4.93 -4.25 -4.40
N ARG A 67 5.67 -4.39 -5.51
CA ARG A 67 5.22 -5.14 -6.70
C ARG A 67 5.33 -6.65 -6.49
N ASP A 68 6.34 -7.10 -5.75
CA ASP A 68 6.56 -8.52 -5.49
C ASP A 68 5.53 -9.15 -4.58
N VAL A 69 5.02 -8.38 -3.62
CA VAL A 69 4.00 -8.82 -2.65
C VAL A 69 2.57 -8.53 -3.11
N CYS A 70 2.39 -8.03 -4.33
CA CYS A 70 1.07 -7.67 -4.83
C CYS A 70 0.23 -8.94 -5.09
N ALA A 71 -0.93 -9.08 -4.43
CA ALA A 71 -1.85 -10.20 -4.65
C ALA A 71 -2.40 -10.28 -6.09
N LEU A 72 -2.31 -9.19 -6.86
CA LEU A 72 -2.71 -9.12 -8.26
C LEU A 72 -1.55 -9.41 -9.23
N LYS A 73 -0.35 -9.76 -8.74
CA LYS A 73 0.84 -10.03 -9.58
C LYS A 73 0.58 -11.10 -10.65
N GLU A 74 -0.26 -12.08 -10.35
CA GLU A 74 -0.58 -13.20 -11.25
C GLU A 74 -1.77 -12.94 -12.19
N LYS A 75 -2.53 -11.86 -11.97
CA LYS A 75 -3.70 -11.49 -12.78
C LYS A 75 -3.40 -10.40 -13.81
N GLY A 76 -2.13 -10.00 -13.95
CA GLY A 76 -1.66 -9.01 -14.92
C GLY A 76 -1.35 -9.61 -16.26
#